data_AF-A0A8J8KPU9-F1
#
_entry.id   AF-A0A8J8KPU9-F1
#
_cell.length_a   1.000
_cell.length_b   1.000
_cell.length_c   1.000
_cell.angle_alpha   90.00
_cell.angle_beta   90.00
_cell.angle_gamma   90.00
#
_symmetry.space_group_name_H-M   'P 1'
#
loop_
_entity.id
_entity.type
_entity.pdbx_description
1 polymer ?
#
loop_
_entity_poly.entity_id
_entity_poly.type
_entity_poly.pdbx_seq_one_letter_code
_entity_poly.pdbx_strand_id
1 'polypeptide(L)'
;GSGGDFGQEAIDTLVKLMEDHRHEIAVIAAGYTGEMNDFLDANPGLASRFNKTIVFEDYEADELVAILNTMAEANEYTLDPQLLAAIGGYFSALQRDRNFGNAREARKLFDGMRKAQAQRLRQLRRVPTAEELQLLVFDDLAAVLA
;
A
#
# COMPACT_ATOMS: atom_id res chain seq x y z
N GLY A 1 -36.34 -7.24 12.76
CA GLY A 1 -36.05 -6.42 11.57
C GLY A 1 -34.90 -7.07 10.85
N SER A 2 -35.15 -7.57 9.65
CA SER A 2 -34.21 -8.31 8.80
C SER A 2 -33.17 -7.35 8.21
N GLY A 3 -31.93 -7.39 8.71
CA GLY A 3 -30.82 -6.58 8.18
C GLY A 3 -30.35 -6.96 6.77
N GLY A 4 -31.09 -7.80 6.04
CA GLY A 4 -30.75 -8.23 4.68
C GLY A 4 -31.29 -7.33 3.56
N ASP A 5 -32.36 -6.57 3.80
CA ASP A 5 -33.06 -5.85 2.71
C ASP A 5 -32.29 -4.62 2.20
N PHE A 6 -31.64 -3.86 3.09
CA PHE A 6 -30.95 -2.61 2.69
C PHE A 6 -29.70 -2.85 1.84
N GLY A 7 -28.98 -3.95 2.07
CA GLY A 7 -27.80 -4.29 1.28
C GLY A 7 -28.17 -4.68 -0.16
N GLN A 8 -29.23 -5.47 -0.30
CA GLN A 8 -29.76 -5.84 -1.62
C GLN A 8 -30.34 -4.63 -2.36
N GLU A 9 -31.08 -3.77 -1.68
CA GLU A 9 -31.63 -2.54 -2.27
C GLU A 9 -30.53 -1.61 -2.79
N ALA A 10 -29.42 -1.48 -2.07
CA ALA A 10 -28.27 -0.71 -2.52
C ALA A 10 -27.62 -1.29 -3.79
N ILE A 11 -27.48 -2.63 -3.86
CA ILE A 11 -26.96 -3.32 -5.05
C ILE A 11 -27.88 -3.14 -6.24
N ASP A 12 -29.19 -3.34 -6.06
CA ASP A 12 -30.17 -3.22 -7.14
C ASP A 12 -30.23 -1.79 -7.69
N THR A 13 -30.12 -0.79 -6.80
CA THR A 13 -30.02 0.62 -7.18
C THR A 13 -28.75 0.90 -7.98
N LEU A 14 -27.61 0.34 -7.57
CA LEU A 14 -26.35 0.47 -8.29
C LEU A 14 -26.44 -0.15 -9.69
N VAL A 15 -27.00 -1.36 -9.81
CA VAL A 15 -27.18 -2.04 -11.11
C VAL A 15 -28.04 -1.20 -12.05
N LYS A 16 -29.14 -0.63 -11.54
CA LYS A 16 -30.02 0.24 -12.33
C LYS A 16 -29.29 1.50 -12.80
N LEU A 17 -28.52 2.15 -11.91
CA LEU A 17 -27.73 3.32 -12.24
C LEU A 17 -26.65 3.03 -13.30
N MET A 18 -25.98 1.88 -13.21
CA MET A 18 -25.03 1.42 -14.23
C MET A 18 -25.67 1.19 -15.60
N GLU A 19 -26.96 0.82 -15.64
CA GLU A 19 -27.71 0.62 -16.89
C GLU A 19 -28.19 1.94 -17.49
N ASP A 20 -28.90 2.73 -16.69
CA ASP A 20 -29.58 3.96 -17.12
C ASP A 20 -28.56 5.02 -17.57
N HIS A 21 -27.37 5.05 -16.94
CA HIS A 21 -26.35 6.08 -17.15
C HIS A 21 -25.03 5.56 -17.76
N ARG A 22 -25.06 4.43 -18.48
CA ARG A 22 -23.85 3.77 -19.01
C ARG A 22 -22.93 4.61 -19.90
N HIS A 23 -23.41 5.75 -20.40
CA HIS A 23 -22.63 6.70 -21.22
C HIS A 23 -22.14 7.93 -20.45
N GLU A 24 -22.54 8.08 -19.19
CA GLU A 24 -22.28 9.24 -18.34
C GLU A 24 -21.35 8.89 -17.17
N ILE A 25 -21.32 7.62 -16.75
CA ILE A 25 -20.56 7.17 -15.58
C ILE A 25 -19.66 5.98 -15.89
N ALA A 26 -18.54 5.90 -15.14
CA ALA A 26 -17.73 4.71 -15.00
C ALA A 26 -17.72 4.29 -13.53
N VAL A 27 -17.97 3.02 -13.25
CA VAL A 27 -17.97 2.46 -11.89
C VAL A 27 -16.77 1.56 -11.73
N ILE A 28 -15.96 1.81 -10.70
CA ILE A 28 -14.81 0.98 -10.32
C ILE A 28 -15.07 0.45 -8.92
N ALA A 29 -15.18 -0.86 -8.79
CA ALA A 29 -15.20 -1.54 -7.51
C ALA A 29 -13.81 -2.12 -7.22
N ALA A 30 -13.35 -2.01 -5.98
CA ALA A 30 -12.04 -2.48 -5.55
C ALA A 30 -12.14 -3.11 -4.17
N GLY A 31 -11.46 -4.22 -3.98
CA GLY A 31 -11.46 -5.00 -2.75
C GLY A 31 -10.60 -6.26 -2.91
N TYR A 32 -10.51 -7.06 -1.86
CA TYR A 32 -9.78 -8.33 -1.93
C TYR A 32 -10.50 -9.33 -2.84
N THR A 33 -9.75 -10.15 -3.56
CA THR A 33 -10.28 -11.06 -4.59
C THR A 33 -11.46 -11.91 -4.11
N GLY A 34 -11.36 -12.49 -2.90
CA GLY A 34 -12.46 -13.28 -2.33
C GLY A 34 -13.72 -12.46 -2.08
N GLU A 35 -13.58 -11.29 -1.46
CA GLU A 35 -14.71 -10.39 -1.17
C GLU A 35 -15.33 -9.81 -2.45
N MET A 36 -14.51 -9.59 -3.48
CA MET A 36 -15.00 -9.15 -4.79
C MET A 36 -15.77 -10.25 -5.50
N ASN A 37 -15.38 -11.52 -5.36
CA ASN A 37 -16.16 -12.64 -5.89
C ASN A 37 -17.52 -12.71 -5.18
N ASP A 38 -17.53 -12.66 -3.84
CA ASP A 38 -18.77 -12.66 -3.05
C ASP A 38 -19.69 -11.47 -3.42
N PHE A 39 -19.10 -10.29 -3.66
CA PHE A 39 -19.82 -9.10 -4.12
C PHE A 39 -20.46 -9.28 -5.51
N LEU A 40 -19.72 -9.85 -6.47
CA LEU A 40 -20.24 -10.09 -7.82
C LEU A 40 -21.32 -11.17 -7.84
N ASP A 41 -21.21 -12.17 -6.95
CA ASP A 41 -22.19 -13.25 -6.80
C ASP A 41 -23.46 -12.82 -6.05
N ALA A 42 -23.45 -11.67 -5.37
CA ALA A 42 -24.60 -11.14 -4.65
C ALA A 42 -25.78 -10.77 -5.55
N ASN A 43 -25.53 -10.42 -6.83
CA ASN A 43 -26.57 -10.18 -7.82
C ASN A 43 -26.06 -10.50 -9.24
N PRO A 44 -26.72 -11.38 -10.02
CA PRO A 44 -26.33 -11.68 -11.40
C PRO A 44 -26.19 -10.45 -12.31
N GLY A 45 -26.95 -9.39 -12.03
CA GLY A 45 -26.84 -8.09 -12.68
C GLY A 45 -25.44 -7.46 -12.51
N LEU A 46 -24.85 -7.52 -11.32
CA LEU A 46 -23.49 -7.00 -11.06
C LEU A 46 -22.45 -7.71 -11.92
N ALA A 47 -22.41 -9.04 -11.87
CA ALA A 47 -21.45 -9.84 -12.64
C ALA A 47 -21.48 -9.51 -14.15
N SER A 48 -22.67 -9.25 -14.71
CA SER A 48 -22.81 -8.88 -16.13
C SER A 48 -22.34 -7.46 -16.48
N ARG A 49 -22.38 -6.52 -15.52
CA ARG A 49 -21.95 -5.12 -15.73
C ARG A 49 -20.47 -4.89 -15.43
N PHE A 50 -19.86 -5.70 -14.56
CA PHE A 50 -18.40 -5.70 -14.32
C PHE A 50 -17.68 -6.64 -15.29
N ASN A 51 -17.62 -6.25 -16.56
CA ASN A 51 -17.04 -7.09 -17.63
C ASN A 51 -15.50 -7.03 -17.75
N LYS A 52 -14.84 -6.22 -16.91
CA LYS A 52 -13.38 -6.11 -16.85
C LYS A 52 -12.93 -6.30 -15.40
N THR A 53 -12.08 -7.29 -15.20
CA THR A 53 -11.42 -7.54 -13.91
C THR A 53 -9.93 -7.32 -14.08
N ILE A 54 -9.34 -6.52 -13.19
CA ILE A 54 -7.90 -6.29 -13.11
C ILE A 54 -7.46 -6.80 -11.74
N VAL A 55 -6.57 -7.79 -11.73
CA VAL A 55 -5.98 -8.32 -10.52
C VAL A 55 -4.66 -7.57 -10.28
N PHE A 56 -4.53 -7.00 -9.09
CA PHE A 56 -3.28 -6.42 -8.62
C PHE A 56 -2.61 -7.46 -7.73
N GLU A 57 -1.50 -8.01 -8.21
CA GLU A 57 -0.67 -8.92 -7.43
C GLU A 57 0.09 -8.16 -6.35
N ASP A 58 0.44 -8.86 -5.27
CA ASP A 58 1.28 -8.28 -4.24
C ASP A 58 2.68 -8.02 -4.78
N TYR A 59 3.29 -6.92 -4.36
CA TYR A 59 4.66 -6.61 -4.76
C TYR A 59 5.66 -7.62 -4.20
N GLU A 60 6.64 -7.95 -5.03
CA GLU A 60 7.80 -8.69 -4.61
C GLU A 60 8.77 -7.84 -3.77
N ALA A 61 9.69 -8.50 -3.06
CA ALA A 61 10.56 -7.82 -2.11
C ALA A 61 11.46 -6.76 -2.80
N ASP A 62 11.93 -7.06 -4.02
CA ASP A 62 12.69 -6.14 -4.86
C ASP A 62 11.84 -4.96 -5.36
N GLU A 63 10.58 -5.21 -5.71
CA GLU A 63 9.64 -4.14 -6.08
C GLU A 63 9.35 -3.21 -4.88
N LEU A 64 9.21 -3.76 -3.67
CA LEU A 64 9.05 -2.96 -2.45
C LEU A 64 10.30 -2.15 -2.11
N VAL A 65 11.50 -2.70 -2.33
CA VAL A 65 12.77 -1.94 -2.24
C VAL A 65 12.77 -0.79 -3.25
N ALA A 66 12.36 -1.04 -4.49
CA ALA A 66 12.31 -0.01 -5.53
C ALA A 66 11.31 1.10 -5.16
N ILE A 67 10.11 0.74 -4.70
CA ILE A 67 9.10 1.69 -4.22
C ILE A 67 9.63 2.53 -3.07
N LEU A 68 10.29 1.91 -2.09
CA LEU A 68 10.90 2.62 -0.96
C LEU A 68 11.97 3.59 -1.44
N ASN A 69 12.85 3.17 -2.37
CA ASN A 69 13.89 4.03 -2.93
C ASN A 69 13.29 5.22 -3.67
N THR A 70 12.25 5.02 -4.49
CA THR A 70 11.52 6.12 -5.14
C THR A 70 10.89 7.08 -4.11
N MET A 71 10.36 6.58 -3.00
CA MET A 71 9.86 7.44 -1.92
C MET A 71 10.97 8.24 -1.25
N ALA A 72 12.15 7.63 -1.03
CA ALA A 72 13.31 8.31 -0.46
C ALA A 72 13.77 9.45 -1.37
N GLU A 73 14.00 9.16 -2.66
CA GLU A 73 14.41 10.14 -3.67
C GLU A 73 13.42 11.31 -3.77
N ALA A 74 12.11 11.03 -3.80
CA ALA A 74 11.06 12.05 -3.85
C ALA A 74 11.01 12.95 -2.59
N ASN A 75 11.60 12.51 -1.48
CA ASN A 75 11.71 13.28 -0.24
C ASN A 75 13.14 13.79 0.01
N GLU A 76 14.01 13.77 -1.00
CA GLU A 76 15.42 14.21 -0.93
C GLU A 76 16.29 13.39 0.04
N TYR A 77 15.94 12.11 0.25
CA TYR A 77 16.76 11.17 1.00
C TYR A 77 17.56 10.26 0.07
N THR A 78 18.76 9.90 0.51
CA THR A 78 19.57 8.83 -0.07
C THR A 78 19.65 7.66 0.90
N LEU A 79 19.72 6.45 0.36
CA LEU A 79 19.90 5.23 1.15
C LEU A 79 21.37 4.82 1.06
N ASP A 80 21.97 4.46 2.19
CA ASP A 80 23.27 3.78 2.17
C ASP A 80 23.17 2.49 1.34
N PRO A 81 24.09 2.23 0.38
CA PRO A 81 24.06 1.01 -0.42
C PRO A 81 24.01 -0.29 0.41
N GLN A 82 24.60 -0.30 1.60
CA GLN A 82 24.59 -1.45 2.51
C GLN A 82 23.20 -1.68 3.13
N LEU A 83 22.33 -0.67 3.12
CA LEU A 83 20.97 -0.74 3.62
C LEU A 83 20.04 -1.54 2.71
N LEU A 84 20.27 -1.48 1.40
CA LEU A 84 19.38 -2.08 0.39
C LEU A 84 19.22 -3.59 0.60
N ALA A 85 20.31 -4.30 0.90
CA ALA A 85 20.28 -5.73 1.17
C ALA A 85 19.49 -6.06 2.45
N ALA A 86 19.62 -5.24 3.50
CA ALA A 86 18.90 -5.43 4.75
C ALA A 86 17.40 -5.14 4.60
N ILE A 87 17.03 -4.09 3.86
CA ILE A 87 15.64 -3.76 3.52
C ILE A 87 15.02 -4.90 2.69
N GLY A 88 15.74 -5.39 1.68
CA GLY A 88 15.28 -6.52 0.86
C GLY A 88 15.06 -7.79 1.69
N GLY A 89 15.96 -8.08 2.64
CA GLY A 89 15.81 -9.18 3.60
C GLY A 89 14.57 -9.01 4.49
N TYR A 90 14.32 -7.79 4.97
CA TYR A 90 13.11 -7.48 5.75
C TYR A 90 11.83 -7.74 4.94
N PHE A 91 11.72 -7.19 3.72
CA PHE A 91 10.52 -7.41 2.90
C PHE A 91 10.35 -8.87 2.48
N SER A 92 11.44 -9.59 2.23
CA SER A 92 11.39 -11.03 1.91
C SER A 92 10.85 -11.87 3.06
N ALA A 93 11.02 -11.42 4.31
CA ALA A 93 10.54 -12.10 5.51
C ALA A 93 9.08 -11.78 5.86
N LEU A 94 8.46 -10.79 5.20
CA LEU A 94 7.05 -10.44 5.45
C LEU A 94 6.12 -11.54 4.92
N GLN A 95 5.14 -11.91 5.74
CA GLN A 95 4.06 -12.76 5.28
C GLN A 95 3.09 -11.95 4.43
N ARG A 96 2.83 -12.44 3.21
CA ARG A 96 1.86 -11.88 2.29
C ARG A 96 0.51 -12.54 2.50
N ASP A 97 -0.14 -12.17 3.60
CA ASP A 97 -1.51 -12.62 3.91
C ASP A 97 -2.55 -11.57 3.49
N ARG A 98 -3.83 -11.81 3.81
CA ARG A 98 -4.93 -10.90 3.45
C ARG A 98 -4.80 -9.47 4.00
N ASN A 99 -3.92 -9.25 4.98
CA ASN A 99 -3.70 -7.93 5.58
C ASN A 99 -2.40 -7.28 5.08
N PHE A 100 -1.72 -7.87 4.10
CA PHE A 100 -0.48 -7.33 3.56
C PHE A 100 -0.70 -5.96 2.89
N GLY A 101 0.02 -4.95 3.37
CA GLY A 101 -0.18 -3.56 2.98
C GLY A 101 0.43 -3.17 1.63
N ASN A 102 1.16 -4.04 0.94
CA ASN A 102 1.86 -3.72 -0.31
C ASN A 102 2.75 -2.46 -0.18
N ALA A 103 2.64 -1.50 -1.09
CA ALA A 103 3.37 -0.23 -1.04
C ALA A 103 3.19 0.54 0.29
N ARG A 104 2.14 0.24 1.07
CA ARG A 104 1.97 0.78 2.43
C ARG A 104 3.04 0.27 3.38
N GLU A 105 3.50 -0.97 3.24
CA GLU A 105 4.62 -1.52 4.04
C GLU A 105 5.92 -0.78 3.72
N ALA A 106 6.19 -0.54 2.43
CA ALA A 106 7.34 0.26 2.01
C ALA A 106 7.30 1.68 2.60
N ARG A 107 6.13 2.35 2.52
CA ARG A 107 5.92 3.66 3.14
C ARG A 107 6.11 3.64 4.65
N LYS A 108 5.54 2.66 5.33
CA LYS A 108 5.64 2.52 6.79
C LYS A 108 7.09 2.37 7.24
N LEU A 109 7.87 1.54 6.54
CA LEU A 109 9.29 1.36 6.83
C LEU A 109 10.06 2.67 6.60
N PHE A 110 9.84 3.34 5.46
CA PHE A 110 10.49 4.61 5.14
C PHE A 110 10.19 5.71 6.18
N ASP A 111 8.92 5.91 6.51
CA ASP A 111 8.51 6.90 7.52
C ASP A 111 9.09 6.57 8.91
N GLY A 112 9.18 5.28 9.24
CA GLY A 112 9.87 4.79 10.43
C GLY A 112 11.35 5.18 10.45
N MET A 113 12.08 4.88 9.37
CA MET A 113 13.51 5.18 9.27
C MET A 113 13.78 6.68 9.33
N ARG A 114 12.96 7.49 8.65
CA ARG A 114 13.05 8.96 8.72
C ARG A 114 12.84 9.47 10.15
N LYS A 115 11.89 8.89 10.89
CA LYS A 115 11.68 9.23 12.30
C LYS A 115 12.87 8.82 13.16
N ALA A 116 13.43 7.63 12.93
CA ALA A 116 14.62 7.14 13.63
C ALA A 116 15.84 8.06 13.38
N GLN A 117 16.05 8.45 12.13
CA GLN A 117 17.11 9.37 11.73
C GLN A 117 16.98 10.72 12.45
N ALA A 118 15.77 11.29 12.48
CA ALA A 118 15.54 12.52 13.21
C ALA A 118 15.87 12.40 14.72
N GLN A 119 15.60 11.24 15.35
CA GLN A 119 16.00 10.99 16.74
C GLN A 119 17.51 10.84 16.89
N ARG A 120 18.18 10.10 15.98
CA ARG A 120 19.65 9.97 15.98
C ARG A 120 20.34 11.32 15.83
N LEU A 121 19.94 12.11 14.84
CA LEU A 121 20.54 13.42 14.57
C LEU A 121 20.33 14.41 15.72
N ARG A 122 19.21 14.33 16.43
CA ARG A 122 18.96 15.14 17.65
C ARG A 122 19.96 14.86 18.78
N GLN A 123 20.54 13.66 18.82
CA GLN A 123 21.54 13.30 19.84
C GLN A 123 22.94 13.81 19.51
N LEU A 124 23.15 14.31 18.28
CA LEU A 124 24.40 14.94 17.92
C LEU A 124 24.58 16.22 18.74
N ARG A 125 25.75 16.35 19.38
CA ARG A 125 26.15 17.56 20.11
C ARG A 125 26.66 18.66 19.17
N ARG A 126 26.25 18.63 17.91
CA ARG A 126 26.63 19.56 16.85
C ARG A 126 25.50 19.66 15.83
N VAL A 127 25.56 20.69 15.00
CA VAL A 127 24.65 20.83 13.85
C VAL A 127 24.96 19.70 12.85
N PRO A 128 23.94 18.95 12.38
CA PRO A 128 24.11 17.96 11.32
C PRO A 128 24.52 18.62 9.99
N THR A 129 25.28 17.91 9.17
CA THR A 129 25.57 18.35 7.80
C THR A 129 24.36 18.12 6.89
N ALA A 130 24.34 18.76 5.72
CA ALA A 130 23.30 18.50 4.71
C ALA A 130 23.26 17.02 4.29
N GLU A 131 24.44 16.39 4.14
CA GLU A 131 24.55 14.96 3.81
C GLU A 131 23.94 14.08 4.91
N GLU A 132 24.18 14.38 6.18
CA GLU A 132 23.60 13.63 7.30
C GLU A 132 22.09 13.78 7.41
N LEU A 133 21.55 14.93 7.01
CA LEU A 133 20.11 15.15 6.97
C LEU A 133 19.43 14.36 5.86
N GLN A 134 20.15 14.05 4.78
CA GLN A 134 19.63 13.34 3.61
C GLN A 134 19.92 11.83 3.64
N LEU A 135 20.98 11.39 4.33
CA LEU A 135 21.39 9.98 4.35
C LEU A 135 20.65 9.18 5.43
N LEU A 136 19.97 8.11 5.00
CA LEU A 136 19.48 7.04 5.87
C LEU A 136 20.51 5.91 5.93
N VAL A 137 20.85 5.47 7.13
CA VAL A 137 21.85 4.41 7.37
C VAL A 137 21.26 3.25 8.16
N PHE A 138 22.06 2.19 8.34
CA PHE A 138 21.63 0.95 9.00
C PHE A 138 21.03 1.16 10.40
N ASP A 139 21.57 2.10 11.19
CA ASP A 139 21.04 2.40 12.52
C ASP A 139 19.57 2.88 12.49
N ASP A 140 19.15 3.56 11.42
CA ASP A 140 17.76 4.00 11.27
C ASP A 140 16.82 2.82 11.02
N LEU A 141 17.27 1.87 10.20
CA LEU A 141 16.54 0.64 9.95
C LEU A 141 16.50 -0.23 11.21
N ALA A 142 17.63 -0.45 11.86
CA ALA A 142 17.72 -1.25 13.08
C ALA A 142 16.80 -0.73 14.18
N ALA A 143 16.68 0.59 14.33
CA ALA A 143 15.78 1.21 15.30
C ALA A 143 14.28 1.01 15.00
N VAL A 144 13.91 0.77 13.73
CA VAL A 144 12.53 0.47 13.34
C VAL A 144 12.19 -1.01 13.52
N LEU A 145 13.19 -1.88 13.42
CA LEU A 145 13.03 -3.34 13.52
C LEU A 145 13.17 -3.89 14.95
N ALA A 146 13.67 -3.07 15.89
CA ALA A 146 13.82 -3.41 17.31
C ALA A 146 12.48 -3.30 18.07
#